data_AF-A0A7Y4VZI6-F1
#
_entry.id   AF-A0A7Y4VZI6-F1
#
_cell.length_a   1.000
_cell.length_b   1.000
_cell.length_c   1.000
_cell.angle_alpha   90.00
_cell.angle_beta   90.00
_cell.angle_gamma   90.00
#
_symmetry.space_group_name_H-M   'P 1'
#
loop_
_entity.id
_entity.type
_entity.pdbx_description
1 polymer ?
#
loop_
_entity_poly.entity_id
_entity_poly.type
_entity_poly.pdbx_seq_one_letter_code
_entity_poly.pdbx_strand_id
1 'polypeptide(L)'
;MKLPTLLPLLLASRLAAQDCTVTMAAPEVRSLAAALDKAAAVGPVWSDYTIANHPVVFVSQTPDTTASVCASVWRFRKPPVVVAMSRRVRFSTPLYGMWNGDSVRRDPSQGNAGIASSLRPIPPELEQVLRGMGEIRVVFLPVPLRFETLGALGRSLQAMKIDPTLMMSQLAVHESYHLHSQIPTWLGQPGRYDWPAWDVQPDRKALVEQCYAGTPAVTDLRRREMEALLAAWDTLMAERSAASDARAIASAKTFISTRRERYALLAAVTIPSPAGPVSCERAEDVMELEEGAPQWMAYVTAVRAGLMQATQVGRASNESFYVTGTFQLWILERLLGNSAMRALTKKITRAARPDGPEGAIFQRFSAIVDDEHAATKGEP
;
A
#
# COMPACT_ATOMS: atom_id res chain seq x y z
N MET A 1 13.32 27.95 47.69
CA MET A 1 13.47 28.08 46.22
C MET A 1 14.30 26.91 45.69
N LYS A 2 13.68 25.99 44.93
CA LYS A 2 14.35 24.81 44.31
C LYS A 2 14.82 25.14 42.88
N LEU A 3 15.77 26.07 42.74
CA LEU A 3 16.36 26.42 41.44
C LEU A 3 17.50 25.49 40.92
N PRO A 4 18.30 24.77 41.75
CA PRO A 4 19.50 24.10 41.22
C PRO A 4 19.21 22.80 40.45
N THR A 5 17.99 22.28 40.51
CA THR A 5 17.60 21.04 39.82
C THR A 5 17.08 21.27 38.39
N LEU A 6 16.67 22.49 38.03
CA LEU A 6 16.11 22.80 36.71
C LEU A 6 17.17 23.01 35.62
N LEU A 7 18.34 23.54 36.00
CA LEU A 7 19.43 23.85 35.06
C LEU A 7 20.04 22.60 34.37
N PRO A 8 20.37 21.49 35.08
CA PRO A 8 20.91 20.29 34.44
C PRO A 8 19.88 19.57 33.54
N LEU A 9 18.59 19.61 33.91
CA LEU A 9 17.50 19.05 33.09
C LEU A 9 17.34 19.80 31.76
N LEU A 10 17.40 21.15 31.79
CA LEU A 10 17.32 21.99 30.60
C LEU A 10 18.53 21.82 29.66
N LEU A 11 19.73 21.61 30.23
CA LEU A 11 20.95 21.35 29.46
C LEU A 11 20.91 19.96 28.79
N ALA A 12 20.50 18.93 29.51
CA ALA A 12 20.37 17.58 28.97
C ALA A 12 19.33 17.49 27.85
N SER A 13 18.18 18.18 27.97
CA SER A 13 17.17 18.21 26.92
C SER A 13 17.64 18.94 25.66
N ARG A 14 18.47 19.98 25.80
CA ARG A 14 19.03 20.72 24.66
C ARG A 14 20.08 19.91 23.90
N LEU A 15 20.94 19.18 24.61
CA LEU A 15 21.94 18.29 23.99
C LEU A 15 21.27 17.17 23.19
N ALA A 16 20.27 16.48 23.77
CA ALA A 16 19.52 15.44 23.08
C ALA A 16 18.80 15.96 21.81
N ALA A 17 18.23 17.17 21.87
CA ALA A 17 17.59 17.79 20.70
C ALA A 17 18.61 18.16 19.60
N GLN A 18 19.80 18.63 19.98
CA GLN A 18 20.87 18.95 19.05
C GLN A 18 21.42 17.69 18.36
N ASP A 19 21.67 16.62 19.12
CA ASP A 19 22.10 15.32 18.59
C ASP A 19 21.08 14.73 17.62
N CYS A 20 19.79 14.85 17.94
CA CYS A 20 18.73 14.40 17.04
C CYS A 20 18.63 15.25 15.78
N THR A 21 18.90 16.56 15.86
CA THR A 21 18.92 17.41 14.67
C THR A 21 20.01 16.97 13.70
N VAL A 22 21.21 16.65 14.21
CA VAL A 22 22.32 16.12 13.39
C VAL A 22 21.97 14.75 12.82
N THR A 23 21.45 13.84 13.65
CA THR A 23 21.05 12.48 13.24
C THR A 23 19.99 12.51 12.14
N MET A 24 18.97 13.36 12.29
CA MET A 24 17.88 13.48 11.31
C MET A 24 18.24 14.36 10.12
N ALA A 25 19.43 14.96 10.10
CA ALA A 25 20.02 15.58 8.94
C ALA A 25 20.92 14.61 8.15
N ALA A 26 20.87 13.29 8.41
CA ALA A 26 21.62 12.32 7.63
C ALA A 26 21.21 12.29 6.14
N PRO A 27 22.13 11.95 5.20
CA PRO A 27 21.83 11.88 3.77
C PRO A 27 20.62 11.01 3.43
N GLU A 28 20.44 9.87 4.09
CA GLU A 28 19.36 8.92 3.84
C GLU A 28 17.99 9.50 4.20
N VAL A 29 17.91 10.28 5.28
CA VAL A 29 16.70 11.01 5.67
C VAL A 29 16.35 12.05 4.61
N ARG A 30 17.34 12.81 4.12
CA ARG A 30 17.13 13.81 3.06
C ARG A 30 16.71 13.17 1.75
N SER A 31 17.34 12.05 1.35
CA SER A 31 17.00 11.32 0.13
C SER A 31 15.57 10.79 0.17
N LEU A 32 15.15 10.21 1.29
CA LEU A 32 13.78 9.74 1.45
C LEU A 32 12.77 10.90 1.48
N ALA A 33 13.07 11.99 2.20
CA ALA A 33 12.25 13.20 2.19
C ALA A 33 12.07 13.77 0.77
N ALA A 34 13.15 13.85 -0.01
CA ALA A 34 13.11 14.32 -1.38
C ALA A 34 12.32 13.38 -2.31
N ALA A 35 12.41 12.07 -2.11
CA ALA A 35 11.59 11.11 -2.84
C ALA A 35 10.09 11.28 -2.50
N LEU A 36 9.76 11.47 -1.22
CA LEU A 36 8.38 11.75 -0.79
C LEU A 36 7.87 13.10 -1.29
N ASP A 37 8.70 14.13 -1.38
CA ASP A 37 8.31 15.42 -1.97
C ASP A 37 7.97 15.26 -3.47
N LYS A 38 8.73 14.45 -4.22
CA LYS A 38 8.40 14.13 -5.62
C LYS A 38 7.10 13.33 -5.71
N ALA A 39 6.90 12.32 -4.85
CA ALA A 39 5.68 11.53 -4.81
C ALA A 39 4.45 12.39 -4.44
N ALA A 40 4.58 13.30 -3.47
CA ALA A 40 3.55 14.23 -3.04
C ALA A 40 3.19 15.28 -4.09
N ALA A 41 4.12 15.60 -5.00
CA ALA A 41 3.83 16.47 -6.14
C ALA A 41 2.94 15.78 -7.21
N VAL A 42 2.80 14.45 -7.17
CA VAL A 42 1.87 13.72 -8.04
C VAL A 42 0.44 13.92 -7.52
N GLY A 43 -0.45 14.35 -8.41
CA GLY A 43 -1.87 14.50 -8.09
C GLY A 43 -2.55 13.15 -7.75
N PRO A 44 -3.78 13.19 -7.22
CA PRO A 44 -4.48 11.97 -6.83
C PRO A 44 -4.66 10.97 -7.98
N VAL A 45 -4.31 9.71 -7.69
CA VAL A 45 -4.45 8.57 -8.62
C VAL A 45 -5.64 7.67 -8.26
N TRP A 46 -6.03 7.63 -6.98
CA TRP A 46 -7.23 6.95 -6.50
C TRP A 46 -8.15 7.96 -5.81
N SER A 47 -9.32 8.21 -6.40
CA SER A 47 -10.24 9.25 -5.95
C SER A 47 -9.53 10.61 -5.74
N ASP A 48 -9.38 11.02 -4.49
CA ASP A 48 -8.82 12.27 -3.98
C ASP A 48 -7.63 12.03 -3.02
N TYR A 49 -7.18 10.79 -2.87
CA TYR A 49 -6.02 10.46 -2.04
C TYR A 49 -4.72 11.02 -2.64
N THR A 50 -3.90 11.64 -1.80
CA THR A 50 -2.52 12.03 -2.11
C THR A 50 -1.66 11.99 -0.87
N ILE A 51 -0.43 11.48 -0.99
CA ILE A 51 0.54 11.44 0.13
C ILE A 51 0.93 12.83 0.63
N ALA A 52 0.72 13.89 -0.17
CA ALA A 52 0.95 15.28 0.24
C ALA A 52 0.17 15.69 1.49
N ASN A 53 -0.94 15.02 1.75
CA ASN A 53 -1.87 15.31 2.84
C ASN A 53 -1.57 14.54 4.13
N HIS A 54 -0.55 13.67 4.13
CA HIS A 54 -0.27 12.74 5.22
C HIS A 54 1.17 12.88 5.69
N PRO A 55 1.40 13.12 6.98
CA PRO A 55 2.75 13.08 7.52
C PRO A 55 3.30 11.66 7.51
N VAL A 56 4.61 11.56 7.35
CA VAL A 56 5.37 10.32 7.52
C VAL A 56 6.43 10.57 8.57
N VAL A 57 6.58 9.67 9.53
CA VAL A 57 7.61 9.81 10.56
C VAL A 57 8.82 8.94 10.22
N PHE A 58 9.98 9.55 10.09
CA PHE A 58 11.25 8.84 9.98
C PHE A 58 11.80 8.58 11.38
N VAL A 59 12.16 7.34 11.68
CA VAL A 59 12.68 6.92 12.99
C VAL A 59 14.11 6.45 12.82
N SER A 60 15.04 7.05 13.58
CA SER A 60 16.46 6.73 13.47
C SER A 60 16.74 5.28 13.87
N GLN A 61 17.53 4.60 13.03
CA GLN A 61 18.06 3.26 13.31
C GLN A 61 19.54 3.34 13.67
N THR A 62 19.81 3.86 14.87
CA THR A 62 21.17 3.79 15.46
C THR A 62 21.38 2.40 16.09
N PRO A 63 22.46 1.67 15.73
CA PRO A 63 22.84 0.41 16.39
C PRO A 63 23.24 0.61 17.86
N ASP A 64 23.71 1.81 18.19
CA ASP A 64 24.06 2.17 19.55
C ASP A 64 22.79 2.31 20.40
N THR A 65 22.67 1.47 21.43
CA THR A 65 21.52 1.48 22.34
C THR A 65 21.58 2.62 23.37
N THR A 66 22.74 3.29 23.47
CA THR A 66 22.97 4.44 24.36
C THR A 66 22.72 5.78 23.66
N ALA A 67 22.67 5.78 22.33
CA ALA A 67 22.39 6.98 21.54
C ALA A 67 20.92 7.45 21.69
N SER A 68 20.72 8.77 21.63
CA SER A 68 19.41 9.39 21.61
C SER A 68 18.52 8.77 20.52
N VAL A 69 17.29 8.42 20.89
CA VAL A 69 16.31 7.93 19.93
C VAL A 69 15.65 9.12 19.26
N CYS A 70 15.77 9.21 17.94
CA CYS A 70 15.35 10.39 17.21
C CYS A 70 14.28 10.05 16.19
N ALA A 71 13.35 10.98 16.00
CA ALA A 71 12.38 10.94 14.92
C ALA A 71 12.35 12.27 14.18
N SER A 72 11.88 12.24 12.95
CA SER A 72 11.61 13.42 12.14
C SER A 72 10.26 13.26 11.45
N VAL A 73 9.39 14.24 11.63
CA VAL A 73 8.08 14.27 10.96
C VAL A 73 8.26 14.97 9.62
N TRP A 74 8.17 14.21 8.53
CA TRP A 74 8.10 14.75 7.17
C TRP A 74 6.68 15.21 6.87
N ARG A 75 6.57 16.37 6.22
CA ARG A 75 5.33 16.94 5.68
C ARG A 75 5.67 17.64 4.38
N PHE A 76 4.85 17.44 3.35
CA PHE A 76 5.09 18.01 2.04
C PHE A 76 5.26 19.54 2.09
N ARG A 77 6.37 20.03 1.53
CA ARG A 77 6.74 21.46 1.48
C ARG A 77 6.80 22.16 2.86
N LYS A 78 7.01 21.41 3.94
CA LYS A 78 7.23 21.97 5.28
C LYS A 78 8.60 21.52 5.79
N PRO A 79 9.28 22.36 6.59
CA PRO A 79 10.49 21.93 7.28
C PRO A 79 10.20 20.69 8.16
N PRO A 80 11.11 19.71 8.20
CA PRO A 80 10.95 18.55 9.07
C PRO A 80 10.95 18.97 10.54
N VAL A 81 10.09 18.34 11.34
CA VAL A 81 10.06 18.55 12.79
C VAL A 81 10.77 17.39 13.47
N VAL A 82 11.91 17.69 14.08
CA VAL A 82 12.73 16.70 14.79
C VAL A 82 12.24 16.53 16.23
N VAL A 83 12.12 15.27 16.65
CA VAL A 83 11.64 14.89 17.97
C VAL A 83 12.68 13.98 18.62
N ALA A 84 13.19 14.38 19.78
CA ALA A 84 13.93 13.48 20.66
C ALA A 84 12.92 12.64 21.45
N MET A 85 13.13 11.33 21.49
CA MET A 85 12.21 10.37 22.10
C MET A 85 12.89 9.66 23.27
N SER A 86 12.13 9.42 24.34
CA SER A 86 12.61 8.68 25.51
C SER A 86 12.81 7.18 25.26
N ARG A 87 12.18 6.65 24.21
CA ARG A 87 12.24 5.22 23.84
C ARG A 87 12.03 5.01 22.34
N ARG A 88 12.44 3.83 21.86
CA ARG A 88 12.21 3.41 20.48
C ARG A 88 10.75 3.16 20.19
N VAL A 89 10.34 3.48 18.97
CA VAL A 89 9.04 3.07 18.43
C VAL A 89 9.08 1.57 18.17
N ARG A 90 8.00 0.87 18.52
CA ARG A 90 7.82 -0.54 18.12
C ARG A 90 7.19 -0.56 16.74
N PHE A 91 7.84 -1.22 15.79
CA PHE A 91 7.30 -1.38 14.44
C PHE A 91 6.25 -2.50 14.37
N SER A 92 5.35 -2.39 13.40
CA SER A 92 4.32 -3.39 13.12
C SER A 92 4.93 -4.57 12.34
N THR A 93 5.87 -4.24 11.45
CA THR A 93 6.73 -5.16 10.72
C THR A 93 8.20 -4.71 10.87
N PRO A 94 9.20 -5.49 10.44
CA PRO A 94 10.57 -4.98 10.37
C PRO A 94 10.79 -3.79 9.43
N LEU A 95 9.84 -3.51 8.52
CA LEU A 95 9.94 -2.46 7.50
C LEU A 95 9.22 -1.16 7.86
N TYR A 96 8.16 -1.22 8.66
CA TYR A 96 7.33 -0.06 8.99
C TYR A 96 6.47 -0.30 10.22
N GLY A 97 5.88 0.77 10.75
CA GLY A 97 4.75 0.65 11.65
C GLY A 97 3.75 1.76 11.48
N MET A 98 2.63 1.60 12.16
CA MET A 98 1.49 2.50 12.08
C MET A 98 1.07 2.92 13.49
N TRP A 99 0.75 4.20 13.60
CA TRP A 99 0.07 4.75 14.77
C TRP A 99 -1.30 5.25 14.35
N ASN A 100 -2.30 4.90 15.14
CA ASN A 100 -3.65 5.39 15.03
C ASN A 100 -4.10 5.80 16.44
N GLY A 101 -4.32 7.09 16.62
CA GLY A 101 -4.71 7.72 17.88
C GLY A 101 -6.21 7.73 18.13
N ASP A 102 -7.02 7.18 17.22
CA ASP A 102 -8.45 6.97 17.44
C ASP A 102 -8.71 5.78 18.35
N SER A 103 -9.76 5.87 19.15
CA SER A 103 -10.27 4.71 19.88
C SER A 103 -10.74 3.64 18.89
N VAL A 104 -10.20 2.43 19.02
CA VAL A 104 -10.79 1.24 18.39
C VAL A 104 -12.12 0.98 19.08
N ARG A 105 -13.22 0.87 18.33
CA ARG A 105 -14.51 0.48 18.92
C ARG A 105 -14.39 -0.91 19.53
N ARG A 106 -15.11 -1.17 20.63
CA ARG A 106 -15.05 -2.45 21.39
C ARG A 106 -15.45 -3.69 20.57
N ASP A 107 -16.05 -3.49 19.42
CA ASP A 107 -16.44 -4.54 18.48
C ASP A 107 -15.86 -4.18 17.10
N PRO A 108 -14.53 -4.27 16.92
CA PRO A 108 -14.00 -4.27 15.57
C PRO A 108 -14.62 -5.48 14.88
N SER A 109 -15.08 -5.30 13.65
CA SER A 109 -15.68 -6.41 12.92
C SER A 109 -14.75 -7.62 12.96
N GLN A 110 -15.27 -8.83 13.19
CA GLN A 110 -14.51 -9.93 13.84
C GLN A 110 -13.27 -10.40 13.05
N GLY A 111 -13.05 -9.97 11.81
CA GLY A 111 -11.80 -10.23 11.05
C GLY A 111 -10.70 -9.22 11.24
N ASN A 112 -11.05 -8.02 11.71
CA ASN A 112 -10.15 -6.86 11.72
C ASN A 112 -9.43 -6.66 13.05
N ALA A 113 -9.68 -7.53 14.04
CA ALA A 113 -8.91 -7.58 15.28
C ALA A 113 -7.40 -7.76 15.03
N GLY A 114 -7.03 -8.48 13.96
CA GLY A 114 -5.63 -8.63 13.54
C GLY A 114 -4.97 -7.30 13.16
N ILE A 115 -5.70 -6.41 12.49
CA ILE A 115 -5.20 -5.09 12.07
C ILE A 115 -5.05 -4.16 13.27
N ALA A 116 -5.98 -4.21 14.22
CA ALA A 116 -5.84 -3.49 15.48
C ALA A 116 -4.55 -3.90 16.22
N SER A 117 -4.15 -5.17 16.12
CA SER A 117 -2.88 -5.66 16.69
C SER A 117 -1.63 -5.12 15.97
N SER A 118 -1.77 -4.63 14.74
CA SER A 118 -0.69 -3.96 13.98
C SER A 118 -0.55 -2.49 14.35
N LEU A 119 -1.53 -1.88 15.02
CA LEU A 119 -1.42 -0.52 15.54
C LEU A 119 -0.53 -0.51 16.79
N ARG A 120 0.50 0.33 16.79
CA ARG A 120 1.50 0.36 17.87
C ARG A 120 1.41 1.67 18.65
N PRO A 121 1.53 1.64 19.99
CA PRO A 121 1.72 2.85 20.75
C PRO A 121 3.06 3.48 20.38
N ILE A 122 3.09 4.81 20.36
CA ILE A 122 4.29 5.60 20.11
C ILE A 122 4.80 6.25 21.41
N PRO A 123 6.03 6.79 21.43
CA PRO A 123 6.50 7.60 22.55
C PRO A 123 5.63 8.85 22.77
N PRO A 124 5.36 9.25 24.02
CA PRO A 124 4.49 10.40 24.33
C PRO A 124 4.95 11.72 23.68
N GLU A 125 6.26 11.91 23.51
CA GLU A 125 6.84 13.10 22.90
C GLU A 125 6.44 13.20 21.42
N LEU A 126 6.50 12.07 20.70
CA LEU A 126 6.06 11.99 19.32
C LEU A 126 4.54 12.14 19.20
N GLU A 127 3.78 11.51 20.09
CA GLU A 127 2.32 11.65 20.13
C GLU A 127 1.89 13.10 20.36
N GLN A 128 2.52 13.79 21.31
CA GLN A 128 2.22 15.19 21.60
C GLN A 128 2.49 16.08 20.39
N VAL A 129 3.61 15.87 19.69
CA VAL A 129 3.97 16.62 18.47
C VAL A 129 2.95 16.36 17.36
N LEU A 130 2.59 15.10 17.11
CA LEU A 130 1.63 14.73 16.06
C LEU A 130 0.23 15.31 16.36
N ARG A 131 -0.26 15.15 17.59
CA ARG A 131 -1.54 15.74 18.01
C ARG A 131 -1.53 17.26 17.93
N GLY A 132 -0.40 17.90 18.27
CA GLY A 132 -0.20 19.34 18.11
C GLY A 132 -0.27 19.81 16.64
N MET A 133 -0.02 18.92 15.68
CA MET A 133 -0.22 19.17 14.25
C MET A 133 -1.63 18.85 13.75
N GLY A 134 -2.52 18.35 14.61
CA GLY A 134 -3.85 17.85 14.22
C GLY A 134 -3.83 16.45 13.62
N GLU A 135 -2.72 15.72 13.78
CA GLU A 135 -2.53 14.39 13.18
C GLU A 135 -2.85 13.31 14.20
N ILE A 136 -3.68 12.37 13.77
CA ILE A 136 -4.13 11.23 14.59
C ILE A 136 -3.74 9.89 13.97
N ARG A 137 -3.15 9.89 12.78
CA ARG A 137 -2.78 8.69 12.03
C ARG A 137 -1.50 8.96 11.28
N VAL A 138 -0.45 8.16 11.51
CA VAL A 138 0.80 8.25 10.74
C VAL A 138 1.42 6.88 10.50
N VAL A 139 2.08 6.77 9.35
CA VAL A 139 3.05 5.71 9.08
C VAL A 139 4.41 6.18 9.57
N PHE A 140 5.16 5.27 10.19
CA PHE A 140 6.53 5.51 10.59
C PHE A 140 7.49 4.47 10.02
N LEU A 141 8.65 4.96 9.58
CA LEU A 141 9.60 4.26 8.73
C LEU A 141 10.99 4.27 9.38
N PRO A 142 11.70 3.13 9.46
CA PRO A 142 13.09 3.09 9.90
C PRO A 142 14.01 3.75 8.87
N VAL A 143 14.86 4.69 9.32
CA VAL A 143 15.85 5.37 8.47
C VAL A 143 17.22 5.46 9.18
N PRO A 144 18.33 5.04 8.54
CA PRO A 144 18.36 4.29 7.28
C PRO A 144 17.72 2.91 7.45
N LEU A 145 17.10 2.40 6.40
CA LEU A 145 16.69 1.00 6.37
C LEU A 145 17.95 0.14 6.19
N ARG A 146 18.23 -0.71 7.18
CA ARG A 146 19.37 -1.62 7.17
C ARG A 146 18.89 -3.01 6.78
N PHE A 147 19.15 -3.44 5.55
CA PHE A 147 18.69 -4.76 5.09
C PHE A 147 19.25 -5.90 5.96
N GLU A 148 20.43 -5.73 6.55
CA GLU A 148 21.05 -6.72 7.43
C GLU A 148 20.17 -7.05 8.65
N THR A 149 19.33 -6.10 9.10
CA THR A 149 18.44 -6.30 10.26
C THR A 149 17.14 -7.03 9.90
N LEU A 150 16.89 -7.29 8.61
CA LEU A 150 15.68 -7.96 8.11
C LEU A 150 15.86 -9.46 7.89
N GLY A 151 17.03 -10.03 8.20
CA GLY A 151 17.30 -11.46 8.05
C GLY A 151 17.21 -11.94 6.60
N ALA A 152 16.43 -13.01 6.35
CA ALA A 152 16.30 -13.60 5.01
C ALA A 152 15.71 -12.63 3.99
N LEU A 153 14.70 -11.86 4.38
CA LEU A 153 14.10 -10.83 3.53
C LEU A 153 15.16 -9.79 3.10
N GLY A 154 15.97 -9.33 4.04
CA GLY A 154 17.06 -8.40 3.78
C GLY A 154 18.06 -8.90 2.76
N ARG A 155 18.50 -10.14 2.89
CA ARG A 155 19.41 -10.78 1.93
C ARG A 155 18.79 -10.87 0.53
N SER A 156 17.49 -11.21 0.45
CA SER A 156 16.78 -11.23 -0.83
C SER A 156 16.68 -9.84 -1.46
N LEU A 157 16.34 -8.81 -0.68
CA LEU A 157 16.27 -7.42 -1.16
C LEU A 157 17.65 -6.92 -1.65
N GLN A 158 18.73 -7.26 -0.93
CA GLN A 158 20.10 -6.98 -1.35
C GLN A 158 20.47 -7.69 -2.66
N ALA A 159 20.16 -8.98 -2.79
CA ALA A 159 20.42 -9.75 -4.01
C ALA A 159 19.66 -9.19 -5.22
N MET A 160 18.43 -8.71 -5.00
CA MET A 160 17.61 -8.02 -6.00
C MET A 160 18.07 -6.59 -6.28
N LYS A 161 19.07 -6.08 -5.55
CA LYS A 161 19.60 -4.71 -5.66
C LYS A 161 18.50 -3.65 -5.50
N ILE A 162 17.56 -3.90 -4.59
CA ILE A 162 16.48 -2.96 -4.30
C ILE A 162 17.07 -1.67 -3.70
N ASP A 163 16.69 -0.53 -4.26
CA ASP A 163 16.99 0.78 -3.66
C ASP A 163 16.13 0.98 -2.40
N PRO A 164 16.73 1.09 -1.20
CA PRO A 164 15.97 1.30 0.04
C PRO A 164 15.15 2.58 0.02
N THR A 165 15.65 3.66 -0.59
CA THR A 165 14.94 4.94 -0.64
C THR A 165 13.67 4.81 -1.46
N LEU A 166 13.78 4.21 -2.64
CA LEU A 166 12.62 3.96 -3.51
C LEU A 166 11.61 3.06 -2.81
N MET A 167 12.05 1.92 -2.25
CA MET A 167 11.16 0.99 -1.56
C MET A 167 10.44 1.65 -0.37
N MET A 168 11.16 2.41 0.45
CA MET A 168 10.56 3.10 1.60
C MET A 168 9.60 4.22 1.17
N SER A 169 9.86 4.90 0.05
CA SER A 169 8.92 5.89 -0.49
C SER A 169 7.62 5.26 -1.01
N GLN A 170 7.72 4.10 -1.67
CA GLN A 170 6.55 3.33 -2.12
C GLN A 170 5.75 2.81 -0.94
N LEU A 171 6.44 2.26 0.06
CA LEU A 171 5.83 1.77 1.29
C LEU A 171 5.11 2.91 2.04
N ALA A 172 5.68 4.11 2.09
CA ALA A 172 5.00 5.27 2.67
C ALA A 172 3.65 5.56 1.99
N VAL A 173 3.60 5.53 0.66
CA VAL A 173 2.38 5.78 -0.12
C VAL A 173 1.36 4.66 0.10
N HIS A 174 1.81 3.40 0.05
CA HIS A 174 1.01 2.20 0.24
C HIS A 174 0.37 2.15 1.64
N GLU A 175 1.19 2.23 2.69
CA GLU A 175 0.74 2.09 4.07
C GLU A 175 -0.07 3.30 4.54
N SER A 176 0.23 4.50 4.04
CA SER A 176 -0.58 5.68 4.35
C SER A 176 -1.97 5.57 3.73
N TYR A 177 -2.10 4.91 2.58
CA TYR A 177 -3.41 4.66 1.99
C TYR A 177 -4.25 3.71 2.86
N HIS A 178 -3.67 2.58 3.29
CA HIS A 178 -4.33 1.69 4.26
C HIS A 178 -4.79 2.47 5.49
N LEU A 179 -3.88 3.23 6.08
CA LEU A 179 -4.13 3.92 7.35
C LEU A 179 -5.18 5.02 7.28
N HIS A 180 -5.33 5.70 6.14
CA HIS A 180 -6.26 6.82 6.00
C HIS A 180 -7.56 6.50 5.25
N SER A 181 -7.63 5.36 4.56
CA SER A 181 -8.78 4.94 3.76
C SER A 181 -9.41 3.64 4.31
N GLN A 182 -8.63 2.57 4.36
CA GLN A 182 -9.14 1.23 4.62
C GLN A 182 -9.29 0.91 6.11
N ILE A 183 -8.23 1.12 6.90
CA ILE A 183 -8.21 0.86 8.34
C ILE A 183 -9.35 1.56 9.08
N PRO A 184 -9.66 2.85 8.80
CA PRO A 184 -10.78 3.49 9.46
C PRO A 184 -12.10 2.77 9.19
N THR A 185 -12.34 2.35 7.95
CA THR A 185 -13.54 1.60 7.56
C THR A 185 -13.63 0.26 8.28
N TRP A 186 -12.53 -0.49 8.29
CA TRP A 186 -12.41 -1.78 8.99
C TRP A 186 -12.61 -1.71 10.50
N LEU A 187 -12.25 -0.57 11.11
CA LEU A 187 -12.36 -0.34 12.56
C LEU A 187 -13.60 0.49 12.96
N GLY A 188 -14.46 0.83 12.00
CA GLY A 188 -15.64 1.67 12.25
C GLY A 188 -15.31 3.09 12.73
N GLN A 189 -14.21 3.65 12.25
CA GLN A 189 -13.69 4.98 12.53
C GLN A 189 -13.94 5.92 11.34
N PRO A 190 -13.96 7.25 11.55
CA PRO A 190 -14.09 8.21 10.46
C PRO A 190 -12.88 8.13 9.51
N GLY A 191 -13.10 7.66 8.28
CA GLY A 191 -12.10 7.71 7.20
C GLY A 191 -11.92 9.13 6.68
N ARG A 192 -10.70 9.46 6.24
CA ARG A 192 -10.48 10.71 5.47
C ARG A 192 -10.90 10.51 4.00
N TYR A 193 -10.78 9.28 3.53
CA TYR A 193 -11.16 8.87 2.19
C TYR A 193 -12.19 7.76 2.27
N ASP A 194 -13.06 7.72 1.27
CA ASP A 194 -14.05 6.66 1.12
C ASP A 194 -13.35 5.33 0.78
N TRP A 195 -13.74 4.27 1.47
CA TRP A 195 -13.45 2.88 1.12
C TRP A 195 -14.74 2.05 1.23
N PRO A 196 -14.92 0.99 0.43
CA PRO A 196 -16.09 0.13 0.54
C PRO A 196 -16.23 -0.45 1.95
N ALA A 197 -17.40 -0.32 2.54
CA ALA A 197 -17.66 -0.67 3.94
C ALA A 197 -17.92 -2.17 4.16
N TRP A 198 -17.47 -3.05 3.27
CA TRP A 198 -17.76 -4.47 3.38
C TRP A 198 -16.80 -5.13 4.36
N ASP A 199 -17.35 -5.92 5.27
CA ASP A 199 -16.58 -6.76 6.19
C ASP A 199 -16.53 -8.19 5.67
N VAL A 200 -15.74 -8.41 4.62
CA VAL A 200 -15.58 -9.72 3.96
C VAL A 200 -14.12 -10.15 3.87
N GLN A 201 -13.29 -9.65 4.77
CA GLN A 201 -11.86 -9.97 4.88
C GLN A 201 -11.68 -11.49 4.89
N PRO A 202 -11.15 -12.10 3.82
CA PRO A 202 -10.95 -13.54 3.78
C PRO A 202 -9.71 -13.91 4.58
N ASP A 203 -9.66 -15.13 5.11
CA ASP A 203 -8.43 -15.67 5.69
C ASP A 203 -7.35 -15.74 4.61
N ARG A 204 -6.35 -14.86 4.73
CA ARG A 204 -5.27 -14.65 3.76
C ARG A 204 -4.47 -15.92 3.52
N LYS A 205 -4.22 -16.71 4.56
CA LYS A 205 -3.45 -17.95 4.47
C LYS A 205 -4.23 -19.02 3.71
N ALA A 206 -5.49 -19.21 4.05
CA ALA A 206 -6.40 -20.13 3.38
C ALA A 206 -6.59 -19.74 1.91
N LEU A 207 -6.72 -18.45 1.59
CA LEU A 207 -6.78 -17.99 0.21
C LEU A 207 -5.53 -18.42 -0.59
N VAL A 208 -4.33 -18.20 -0.04
CA VAL A 208 -3.07 -18.58 -0.70
C VAL A 208 -2.97 -20.10 -0.87
N GLU A 209 -3.24 -20.85 0.19
CA GLU A 209 -3.08 -22.30 0.19
C GLU A 209 -4.14 -23.01 -0.68
N GLN A 210 -5.38 -22.54 -0.65
CA GLN A 210 -6.51 -23.26 -1.26
C GLN A 210 -6.91 -22.73 -2.65
N CYS A 211 -6.83 -21.41 -2.88
CA CYS A 211 -7.27 -20.81 -4.15
C CYS A 211 -6.13 -20.56 -5.14
N TYR A 212 -4.93 -20.19 -4.67
CA TYR A 212 -3.78 -19.92 -5.54
C TYR A 212 -2.86 -21.12 -5.74
N ALA A 213 -2.49 -21.82 -4.65
CA ALA A 213 -1.70 -23.04 -4.74
C ALA A 213 -2.60 -24.23 -5.09
N GLY A 214 -3.55 -24.57 -4.22
CA GLY A 214 -4.58 -25.57 -4.46
C GLY A 214 -4.00 -26.90 -4.99
N THR A 215 -4.53 -27.36 -6.13
CA THR A 215 -4.04 -28.54 -6.85
C THR A 215 -2.97 -28.15 -7.89
N PRO A 216 -2.17 -29.09 -8.42
CA PRO A 216 -1.23 -28.80 -9.51
C PRO A 216 -1.90 -28.16 -10.74
N ALA A 217 -3.15 -28.53 -11.05
CA ALA A 217 -3.93 -27.94 -12.14
C ALA A 217 -4.29 -26.48 -11.84
N VAL A 218 -4.66 -26.16 -10.60
CA VAL A 218 -4.90 -24.78 -10.13
C VAL A 218 -3.62 -23.95 -10.22
N THR A 219 -2.49 -24.47 -9.75
CA THR A 219 -1.18 -23.81 -9.83
C THR A 219 -0.78 -23.52 -11.28
N ASP A 220 -0.97 -24.47 -12.21
CA ASP A 220 -0.63 -24.26 -13.62
C ASP A 220 -1.53 -23.22 -14.30
N LEU A 221 -2.86 -23.29 -14.09
CA LEU A 221 -3.78 -22.27 -14.58
C LEU A 221 -3.41 -20.89 -14.03
N ARG A 222 -3.03 -20.83 -12.75
CA ARG A 222 -2.64 -19.59 -12.09
C ARG A 222 -1.36 -18.99 -12.69
N ARG A 223 -0.37 -19.82 -13.02
CA ARG A 223 0.83 -19.38 -13.76
C ARG A 223 0.45 -18.80 -15.12
N ARG A 224 -0.40 -19.49 -15.89
CA ARG A 224 -0.89 -19.04 -17.20
C ARG A 224 -1.67 -17.73 -17.13
N GLU A 225 -2.50 -17.55 -16.10
CA GLU A 225 -3.15 -16.26 -15.82
C GLU A 225 -2.14 -15.13 -15.68
N MET A 226 -1.14 -15.32 -14.83
CA MET A 226 -0.12 -14.28 -14.60
C MET A 226 0.67 -13.97 -15.87
N GLU A 227 1.03 -14.99 -16.65
CA GLU A 227 1.70 -14.81 -17.95
C GLU A 227 0.85 -13.97 -18.92
N ALA A 228 -0.45 -14.26 -19.04
CA ALA A 228 -1.35 -13.50 -19.89
C ALA A 228 -1.54 -12.05 -19.41
N LEU A 229 -1.65 -11.84 -18.09
CA LEU A 229 -1.77 -10.51 -17.50
C LEU A 229 -0.51 -9.67 -17.72
N LEU A 230 0.66 -10.25 -17.48
CA LEU A 230 1.95 -9.60 -17.71
C LEU A 230 2.17 -9.31 -19.19
N ALA A 231 1.76 -10.21 -20.10
CA ALA A 231 1.83 -9.96 -21.54
C ALA A 231 0.96 -8.78 -21.98
N ALA A 232 -0.24 -8.63 -21.40
CA ALA A 232 -1.09 -7.46 -21.64
C ALA A 232 -0.41 -6.17 -21.16
N TRP A 233 0.16 -6.20 -19.95
CA TRP A 233 0.88 -5.06 -19.39
C TRP A 233 2.13 -4.69 -20.19
N ASP A 234 2.97 -5.67 -20.54
CA ASP A 234 4.20 -5.46 -21.32
C ASP A 234 3.87 -4.83 -22.67
N THR A 235 2.79 -5.29 -23.32
CA THR A 235 2.30 -4.71 -24.58
C THR A 235 1.93 -3.24 -24.43
N LEU A 236 1.20 -2.87 -23.37
CA LEU A 236 0.77 -1.49 -23.13
C LEU A 236 1.91 -0.58 -22.65
N MET A 237 2.97 -1.13 -22.08
CA MET A 237 4.13 -0.37 -21.63
C MET A 237 5.15 -0.11 -22.73
N ALA A 238 5.27 -1.01 -23.71
CA ALA A 238 6.25 -0.88 -24.78
C ALA A 238 5.92 0.27 -25.76
N GLU A 239 4.67 0.32 -26.24
CA GLU A 239 4.22 1.31 -27.21
C GLU A 239 2.70 1.46 -27.11
N ARG A 240 2.18 2.66 -27.39
CA ARG A 240 0.73 2.89 -27.49
C ARG A 240 0.33 3.14 -28.93
N SER A 241 -0.44 2.22 -29.48
CA SER A 241 -1.06 2.25 -30.79
C SER A 241 -2.37 1.44 -30.75
N ALA A 242 -3.27 1.65 -31.72
CA ALA A 242 -4.48 0.82 -31.82
C ALA A 242 -4.14 -0.69 -31.92
N ALA A 243 -3.01 -1.04 -32.56
CA ALA A 243 -2.55 -2.42 -32.67
C ALA A 243 -2.03 -2.99 -31.34
N SER A 244 -1.32 -2.20 -30.53
CA SER A 244 -0.89 -2.63 -29.19
C SER A 244 -2.10 -2.80 -28.27
N ASP A 245 -3.06 -1.89 -28.34
CA ASP A 245 -4.26 -1.93 -27.51
C ASP A 245 -5.09 -3.19 -27.83
N ALA A 246 -5.29 -3.51 -29.12
CA ALA A 246 -5.95 -4.75 -29.54
C ALA A 246 -5.23 -6.02 -29.05
N ARG A 247 -3.88 -6.06 -29.08
CA ARG A 247 -3.10 -7.19 -28.57
C ARG A 247 -3.19 -7.30 -27.05
N ALA A 248 -3.13 -6.18 -26.34
CA ALA A 248 -3.26 -6.16 -24.88
C ALA A 248 -4.65 -6.62 -24.44
N ILE A 249 -5.70 -6.19 -25.15
CA ILE A 249 -7.08 -6.64 -24.97
C ILE A 249 -7.19 -8.16 -25.19
N ALA A 250 -6.55 -8.70 -26.23
CA ALA A 250 -6.53 -10.15 -26.47
C ALA A 250 -5.85 -10.92 -25.32
N SER A 251 -4.70 -10.45 -24.83
CA SER A 251 -4.02 -11.06 -23.68
C SER A 251 -4.84 -10.95 -22.38
N ALA A 252 -5.51 -9.82 -22.16
CA ALA A 252 -6.44 -9.64 -21.04
C ALA A 252 -7.62 -10.64 -21.10
N LYS A 253 -8.16 -10.89 -22.30
CA LYS A 253 -9.21 -11.91 -22.52
C LYS A 253 -8.72 -13.32 -22.23
N THR A 254 -7.49 -13.65 -22.61
CA THR A 254 -6.86 -14.93 -22.24
C THR A 254 -6.78 -15.06 -20.71
N PHE A 255 -6.30 -14.03 -20.02
CA PHE A 255 -6.27 -14.01 -18.55
C PHE A 255 -7.66 -14.29 -17.94
N ILE A 256 -8.70 -13.62 -18.42
CA ILE A 256 -10.08 -13.81 -17.95
C ILE A 256 -10.56 -15.24 -18.20
N SER A 257 -10.33 -15.79 -19.40
CA SER A 257 -10.74 -17.15 -19.75
C SER A 257 -10.07 -18.18 -18.84
N THR A 258 -8.75 -18.07 -18.65
CA THR A 258 -7.97 -18.96 -17.78
C THR A 258 -8.43 -18.84 -16.32
N ARG A 259 -8.73 -17.62 -15.86
CA ARG A 259 -9.29 -17.40 -14.51
C ARG A 259 -10.65 -18.07 -14.31
N ARG A 260 -11.54 -18.02 -15.31
CA ARG A 260 -12.83 -18.73 -15.26
C ARG A 260 -12.64 -20.25 -15.22
N GLU A 261 -11.70 -20.79 -16.00
CA GLU A 261 -11.34 -22.22 -15.94
C GLU A 261 -10.85 -22.60 -14.54
N ARG A 262 -9.99 -21.78 -13.92
CA ARG A 262 -9.52 -22.04 -12.55
C ARG A 262 -10.65 -21.97 -11.53
N TYR A 263 -11.53 -20.97 -11.62
CA TYR A 263 -12.68 -20.87 -10.73
C TYR A 263 -13.66 -22.04 -10.87
N ALA A 264 -13.81 -22.62 -12.06
CA ALA A 264 -14.59 -23.85 -12.23
C ALA A 264 -14.01 -25.03 -11.43
N LEU A 265 -12.67 -25.16 -11.35
CA LEU A 265 -12.02 -26.17 -10.51
C LEU A 265 -12.16 -25.88 -9.00
N LEU A 266 -12.35 -24.61 -8.64
CA LEU A 266 -12.46 -24.13 -7.26
C LEU A 266 -13.91 -23.91 -6.81
N ALA A 267 -14.91 -24.32 -7.61
CA ALA A 267 -16.32 -23.97 -7.37
C ALA A 267 -16.86 -24.43 -6.00
N ALA A 268 -16.30 -25.51 -5.45
CA ALA A 268 -16.67 -26.03 -4.12
C ALA A 268 -15.77 -25.52 -2.98
N VAL A 269 -14.73 -24.74 -3.28
CA VAL A 269 -13.78 -24.24 -2.28
C VAL A 269 -14.31 -22.94 -1.69
N THR A 270 -14.37 -22.89 -0.36
CA THR A 270 -14.76 -21.71 0.39
C THR A 270 -13.67 -21.30 1.37
N ILE A 271 -13.38 -20.00 1.42
CA ILE A 271 -12.41 -19.39 2.31
C ILE A 271 -13.12 -18.86 3.55
N PRO A 272 -12.63 -19.17 4.77
CA PRO A 272 -13.15 -18.60 5.99
C PRO A 272 -13.09 -17.07 5.96
N SER A 273 -14.15 -16.42 6.45
CA SER A 273 -14.23 -14.98 6.65
C SER A 273 -15.14 -14.70 7.86
N PRO A 274 -15.02 -13.55 8.55
CA PRO A 274 -15.78 -13.26 9.78
C PRO A 274 -17.29 -13.25 9.58
N ALA A 275 -17.75 -12.80 8.41
CA ALA A 275 -19.16 -12.78 8.03
C ALA A 275 -19.68 -14.16 7.57
N GLY A 276 -18.82 -15.18 7.55
CA GLY A 276 -19.10 -16.53 7.03
C GLY A 276 -18.19 -16.90 5.86
N PRO A 277 -18.11 -18.20 5.48
CA PRO A 277 -17.28 -18.63 4.36
C PRO A 277 -17.69 -17.97 3.04
N VAL A 278 -16.69 -17.62 2.22
CA VAL A 278 -16.88 -16.99 0.89
C VAL A 278 -16.21 -17.83 -0.21
N SER A 279 -16.63 -17.72 -1.47
CA SER A 279 -15.97 -18.42 -2.58
C SER A 279 -14.55 -17.90 -2.83
N CYS A 280 -13.69 -18.71 -3.46
CA CYS A 280 -12.37 -18.26 -3.92
C CYS A 280 -12.45 -17.00 -4.79
N GLU A 281 -13.37 -16.97 -5.75
CA GLU A 281 -13.56 -15.81 -6.64
C GLU A 281 -13.86 -14.52 -5.87
N ARG A 282 -14.69 -14.60 -4.82
CA ARG A 282 -14.99 -13.46 -3.97
C ARG A 282 -13.79 -13.07 -3.10
N ALA A 283 -13.12 -14.05 -2.48
CA ALA A 283 -11.96 -13.79 -1.64
C ALA A 283 -10.81 -13.12 -2.43
N GLU A 284 -10.56 -13.58 -3.66
CA GLU A 284 -9.53 -13.00 -4.52
C GLU A 284 -9.87 -11.59 -4.95
N ASP A 285 -11.10 -11.31 -5.38
CA ASP A 285 -11.50 -9.96 -5.82
C ASP A 285 -11.38 -8.92 -4.68
N VAL A 286 -11.74 -9.31 -3.45
CA VAL A 286 -11.55 -8.48 -2.24
C VAL A 286 -10.07 -8.23 -1.98
N MET A 287 -9.25 -9.29 -1.91
CA MET A 287 -7.82 -9.14 -1.59
C MET A 287 -7.01 -8.45 -2.69
N GLU A 288 -7.31 -8.74 -3.96
CA GLU A 288 -6.70 -8.05 -5.11
C GLU A 288 -7.04 -6.57 -5.09
N LEU A 289 -8.24 -6.20 -4.63
CA LEU A 289 -8.62 -4.80 -4.50
C LEU A 289 -7.95 -4.15 -3.29
N GLU A 290 -8.02 -4.79 -2.13
CA GLU A 290 -7.54 -4.23 -0.87
C GLU A 290 -6.03 -4.05 -0.84
N GLU A 291 -5.26 -4.95 -1.45
CA GLU A 291 -3.79 -4.93 -1.44
C GLU A 291 -3.23 -4.45 -2.79
N GLY A 292 -3.89 -4.80 -3.90
CA GLY A 292 -3.47 -4.39 -5.23
C GLY A 292 -3.73 -2.91 -5.52
N ALA A 293 -4.79 -2.29 -4.95
CA ALA A 293 -4.99 -0.85 -5.11
C ALA A 293 -3.90 0.00 -4.44
N PRO A 294 -3.58 -0.15 -3.14
CA PRO A 294 -2.47 0.58 -2.53
C PRO A 294 -1.12 0.31 -3.22
N GLN A 295 -0.89 -0.92 -3.69
CA GLN A 295 0.33 -1.26 -4.41
C GLN A 295 0.41 -0.59 -5.80
N TRP A 296 -0.69 -0.58 -6.56
CA TRP A 296 -0.81 0.17 -7.81
C TRP A 296 -0.59 1.66 -7.60
N MET A 297 -1.22 2.24 -6.56
CA MET A 297 -1.06 3.65 -6.23
C MET A 297 0.39 4.01 -5.94
N ALA A 298 1.10 3.18 -5.15
CA ALA A 298 2.50 3.39 -4.84
C ALA A 298 3.38 3.36 -6.10
N TYR A 299 3.16 2.39 -6.99
CA TYR A 299 3.96 2.27 -8.21
C TYR A 299 3.64 3.34 -9.25
N VAL A 300 2.36 3.63 -9.54
CA VAL A 300 1.98 4.69 -10.48
C VAL A 300 2.46 6.05 -10.00
N THR A 301 2.37 6.31 -8.69
CA THR A 301 2.92 7.54 -8.08
C THR A 301 4.43 7.61 -8.28
N ALA A 302 5.17 6.53 -8.00
CA ALA A 302 6.62 6.51 -8.18
C ALA A 302 7.04 6.68 -9.66
N VAL A 303 6.32 6.05 -10.61
CA VAL A 303 6.57 6.23 -12.04
C VAL A 303 6.31 7.67 -12.47
N ARG A 304 5.16 8.25 -12.09
CA ARG A 304 4.80 9.65 -12.43
C ARG A 304 5.71 10.68 -11.77
N ALA A 305 6.25 10.37 -10.60
CA ALA A 305 7.22 11.20 -9.90
C ALA A 305 8.64 11.12 -10.50
N GLY A 306 8.87 10.25 -11.51
CA GLY A 306 10.18 10.00 -12.09
C GLY A 306 11.15 9.33 -11.11
N LEU A 307 10.63 8.61 -10.11
CA LEU A 307 11.43 7.85 -9.14
C LEU A 307 11.80 6.45 -9.65
N MET A 308 10.99 5.91 -10.57
CA MET A 308 11.23 4.62 -11.22
C MET A 308 10.67 4.62 -12.64
N GLN A 309 11.16 3.71 -13.48
CA GLN A 309 10.57 3.38 -14.77
C GLN A 309 9.49 2.32 -14.61
N ALA A 310 8.51 2.29 -15.51
CA ALA A 310 7.46 1.26 -15.49
C ALA A 310 8.05 -0.16 -15.60
N THR A 311 9.13 -0.35 -16.35
CA THR A 311 9.85 -1.63 -16.49
C THR A 311 10.42 -2.17 -15.17
N GLN A 312 10.54 -1.33 -14.14
CA GLN A 312 11.04 -1.69 -12.81
C GLN A 312 9.93 -2.11 -11.83
N VAL A 313 8.66 -2.15 -12.26
CA VAL A 313 7.54 -2.60 -11.43
C VAL A 313 7.73 -4.07 -11.03
N GLY A 314 7.57 -4.35 -9.73
CA GLY A 314 7.73 -5.70 -9.17
C GLY A 314 6.75 -6.69 -9.79
N ARG A 315 7.28 -7.79 -10.34
CA ARG A 315 6.49 -8.86 -10.99
C ARG A 315 6.31 -10.11 -10.13
N ALA A 316 7.00 -10.16 -8.99
CA ALA A 316 6.98 -11.30 -8.10
C ALA A 316 6.58 -10.87 -6.69
N SER A 317 5.63 -11.59 -6.11
CA SER A 317 5.28 -11.53 -4.70
C SER A 317 4.95 -12.93 -4.24
N ASN A 318 5.27 -13.25 -2.98
CA ASN A 318 4.80 -14.49 -2.35
C ASN A 318 3.27 -14.48 -2.20
N GLU A 319 2.65 -13.30 -2.31
CA GLU A 319 1.24 -13.06 -2.16
C GLU A 319 0.68 -12.50 -3.47
N SER A 320 0.11 -13.39 -4.26
CA SER A 320 -0.32 -13.16 -5.64
C SER A 320 -1.32 -12.01 -5.82
N PHE A 321 -2.13 -11.71 -4.81
CA PHE A 321 -3.16 -10.67 -4.90
C PHE A 321 -2.57 -9.25 -5.05
N TYR A 322 -1.40 -8.95 -4.46
CA TYR A 322 -0.72 -7.66 -4.67
C TYR A 322 -0.42 -7.42 -6.14
N VAL A 323 0.18 -8.42 -6.78
CA VAL A 323 0.65 -8.34 -8.16
C VAL A 323 -0.53 -8.30 -9.12
N THR A 324 -1.51 -9.17 -8.91
CA THR A 324 -2.64 -9.33 -9.84
C THR A 324 -3.57 -8.13 -9.83
N GLY A 325 -3.96 -7.65 -8.64
CA GLY A 325 -4.77 -6.44 -8.53
C GLY A 325 -4.05 -5.23 -9.11
N THR A 326 -2.74 -5.10 -8.83
CA THR A 326 -1.93 -4.01 -9.36
C THR A 326 -1.92 -3.95 -10.89
N PHE A 327 -1.62 -5.06 -11.54
CA PHE A 327 -1.51 -5.09 -12.99
C PHE A 327 -2.87 -4.93 -13.69
N GLN A 328 -3.94 -5.48 -13.12
CA GLN A 328 -5.30 -5.25 -13.63
C GLN A 328 -5.66 -3.75 -13.59
N LEU A 329 -5.43 -3.07 -12.45
CA LEU A 329 -5.69 -1.62 -12.33
C LEU A 329 -4.83 -0.79 -13.28
N TRP A 330 -3.57 -1.18 -13.49
CA TRP A 330 -2.69 -0.51 -14.45
C TRP A 330 -3.16 -0.68 -15.90
N ILE A 331 -3.58 -1.88 -16.28
CA ILE A 331 -4.13 -2.15 -17.61
C ILE A 331 -5.41 -1.34 -17.82
N LEU A 332 -6.31 -1.33 -16.83
CA LEU A 332 -7.52 -0.49 -16.87
C LEU A 332 -7.18 0.99 -17.03
N GLU A 333 -6.26 1.54 -16.24
CA GLU A 333 -5.84 2.94 -16.37
C GLU A 333 -5.32 3.27 -17.78
N ARG A 334 -4.55 2.36 -18.37
CA ARG A 334 -3.99 2.56 -19.72
C ARG A 334 -5.05 2.53 -20.81
N LEU A 335 -6.00 1.61 -20.72
CA LEU A 335 -7.08 1.46 -21.70
C LEU A 335 -8.09 2.61 -21.57
N LEU A 336 -8.57 2.88 -20.34
CA LEU A 336 -9.63 3.86 -20.05
C LEU A 336 -9.12 5.32 -20.05
N GLY A 337 -7.84 5.53 -19.76
CA GLY A 337 -7.29 6.83 -19.45
C GLY A 337 -7.71 7.38 -18.08
N ASN A 338 -7.07 8.49 -17.68
CA ASN A 338 -7.13 9.00 -16.31
C ASN A 338 -8.54 9.43 -15.86
N SER A 339 -9.35 10.01 -16.75
CA SER A 339 -10.68 10.53 -16.40
C SER A 339 -11.65 9.40 -16.09
N ALA A 340 -11.70 8.38 -16.95
CA ALA A 340 -12.55 7.21 -16.74
C ALA A 340 -12.06 6.36 -15.56
N MET A 341 -10.73 6.22 -15.37
CA MET A 341 -10.17 5.56 -14.19
C MET A 341 -10.55 6.27 -12.88
N ARG A 342 -10.56 7.61 -12.86
CA ARG A 342 -11.01 8.39 -11.69
C ARG A 342 -12.50 8.18 -11.42
N ALA A 343 -13.34 8.13 -12.45
CA ALA A 343 -14.76 7.85 -12.30
C ALA A 343 -15.00 6.42 -11.78
N LEU A 344 -14.23 5.45 -12.28
CA LEU A 344 -14.27 4.05 -11.85
C LEU A 344 -13.88 3.89 -10.39
N THR A 345 -12.72 4.42 -9.97
CA THR A 345 -12.28 4.37 -8.57
C THR A 345 -13.28 5.02 -7.61
N LYS A 346 -13.92 6.14 -8.00
CA LYS A 346 -14.99 6.77 -7.21
C LYS A 346 -16.26 5.91 -7.09
N LYS A 347 -16.57 5.09 -8.10
CA LYS A 347 -17.67 4.12 -8.01
C LYS A 347 -17.32 2.97 -7.07
N ILE A 348 -16.10 2.44 -7.19
CA ILE A 348 -15.60 1.38 -6.30
C ILE A 348 -15.71 1.83 -4.85
N THR A 349 -15.18 3.01 -4.48
CA THR A 349 -15.17 3.47 -3.08
C THR A 349 -16.57 3.60 -2.45
N ARG A 350 -17.62 3.66 -3.26
CA ARG A 350 -19.02 3.79 -2.84
C ARG A 350 -19.83 2.51 -3.05
N ALA A 351 -19.18 1.45 -3.49
CA ALA A 351 -19.85 0.23 -3.85
C ALA A 351 -20.49 -0.39 -2.59
N ALA A 352 -21.78 -0.73 -2.69
CA ALA A 352 -22.56 -1.16 -1.53
C ALA A 352 -22.31 -2.61 -1.14
N ARG A 353 -21.90 -3.46 -2.09
CA ARG A 353 -21.52 -4.87 -1.87
C ARG A 353 -20.37 -5.28 -2.78
N PRO A 354 -19.47 -6.18 -2.36
CA PRO A 354 -18.31 -6.55 -3.18
C PRO A 354 -18.71 -7.36 -4.43
N ASP A 355 -19.92 -7.91 -4.50
CA ASP A 355 -20.48 -8.72 -5.62
C ASP A 355 -21.41 -7.87 -6.49
N GLY A 356 -21.59 -6.60 -6.13
CA GLY A 356 -22.32 -5.65 -6.93
C GLY A 356 -21.52 -5.23 -8.16
N PRO A 357 -22.19 -4.58 -9.14
CA PRO A 357 -21.55 -4.10 -10.35
C PRO A 357 -20.33 -3.21 -10.08
N GLU A 358 -20.33 -2.42 -9.02
CA GLU A 358 -19.23 -1.53 -8.67
C GLU A 358 -18.15 -2.18 -7.80
N GLY A 359 -18.46 -3.32 -7.15
CA GLY A 359 -17.54 -3.99 -6.24
C GLY A 359 -16.77 -5.15 -6.83
N ALA A 360 -17.38 -5.85 -7.78
CA ALA A 360 -16.82 -6.99 -8.48
C ALA A 360 -15.90 -6.56 -9.65
N ILE A 361 -15.04 -5.58 -9.43
CA ILE A 361 -14.38 -4.88 -10.53
C ILE A 361 -13.46 -5.78 -11.35
N PHE A 362 -12.76 -6.71 -10.71
CA PHE A 362 -11.86 -7.63 -11.43
C PHE A 362 -12.63 -8.76 -12.11
N GLN A 363 -13.81 -9.13 -11.59
CA GLN A 363 -14.73 -10.02 -12.30
C GLN A 363 -15.31 -9.33 -13.55
N ARG A 364 -15.55 -8.01 -13.47
CA ARG A 364 -16.01 -7.16 -14.58
C ARG A 364 -14.91 -6.63 -15.48
N PHE A 365 -13.65 -6.94 -15.19
CA PHE A 365 -12.50 -6.57 -16.02
C PHE A 365 -12.75 -6.95 -17.50
N SER A 366 -13.39 -8.11 -17.74
CA SER A 366 -13.84 -8.52 -19.09
C SER A 366 -14.80 -7.55 -19.74
N ALA A 367 -15.88 -7.16 -19.04
CA ALA A 367 -16.89 -6.28 -19.60
C ALA A 367 -16.30 -4.90 -19.92
N ILE A 368 -15.44 -4.38 -19.05
CA ILE A 368 -14.76 -3.10 -19.27
C ILE A 368 -13.80 -3.19 -20.47
N VAL A 369 -13.04 -4.29 -20.58
CA VAL A 369 -12.14 -4.54 -21.72
C VAL A 369 -12.93 -4.72 -23.03
N ASP A 370 -14.11 -5.33 -22.98
CA ASP A 370 -14.98 -5.54 -24.14
C ASP A 370 -15.65 -4.23 -24.61
N ASP A 371 -16.13 -3.40 -23.69
CA ASP A 371 -16.77 -2.11 -23.99
C ASP A 371 -15.78 -1.12 -24.63
N GLU A 372 -14.53 -1.05 -24.15
CA GLU A 372 -13.49 -0.19 -24.73
C GLU A 372 -13.03 -0.66 -26.12
N HIS A 373 -13.00 -1.98 -26.35
CA HIS A 373 -12.71 -2.54 -27.68
C HIS A 373 -13.81 -2.17 -28.70
N ALA A 374 -15.05 -2.04 -28.25
CA ALA A 374 -16.15 -1.60 -29.11
C ALA A 374 -16.04 -0.10 -29.45
N ALA A 375 -15.66 0.73 -28.47
CA ALA A 375 -15.48 2.18 -28.67
C ALA A 375 -14.31 2.50 -29.63
N THR A 376 -13.20 1.78 -29.54
CA THR A 376 -12.03 1.96 -30.42
C THR A 376 -12.24 1.46 -31.86
N LYS A 377 -13.28 0.66 -32.10
CA LYS A 377 -13.74 0.27 -33.45
C LYS A 377 -14.76 1.24 -34.04
N GLY A 378 -15.22 2.23 -33.27
CA GLY A 378 -16.30 3.14 -33.61
C GLY A 378 -15.86 4.60 -33.65
N GLU A 379 -14.88 4.94 -34.49
CA GLU A 379 -14.78 6.28 -35.09
C GLU A 379 -14.69 6.12 -36.63
N PRO A 380 -15.45 6.90 -37.41
CA PRO A 380 -15.43 6.88 -38.88
C PRO A 380 -14.12 7.38 -39.48
#